data_AF-A0A0V0Q4J6-F1
#
_entry.id   AF-A0A0V0Q4J6-F1
#
_cell.length_a   1.000
_cell.length_b   1.000
_cell.length_c   1.000
_cell.angle_alpha   90.00
_cell.angle_beta   90.00
_cell.angle_gamma   90.00
#
_symmetry.space_group_name_H-M   'P 1'
#
loop_
_entity.id
_entity.type
_entity.pdbx_description
1 polymer ?
#
loop_
_entity_poly.entity_id
_entity_poly.type
_entity_poly.pdbx_seq_one_letter_code
_entity_poly.pdbx_strand_id
1 'polypeptide(L)' 'MEALLVLGLLLALLGIGLPVAWSFAGVVAALAWIYDANLNTLMLQGFRSLNSVILLALPLFILAGYLM' A
#
# COMPACT_ATOMS: atom_id res chain seq x y z
N MET A 1 0.13 -0.96 20.34
CA MET A 1 1.41 -1.62 19.97
C MET A 1 1.34 -2.25 18.58
N GLU A 2 0.29 -3.00 18.26
CA GLU A 2 0.07 -3.59 16.93
C GLU A 2 0.02 -2.58 15.78
N ALA A 3 -0.57 -1.39 15.97
CA ALA A 3 -0.53 -0.33 14.96
C ALA A 3 0.90 0.12 14.58
N LEU A 4 1.84 0.08 15.53
CA LEU A 4 3.26 0.37 15.26
C LEU A 4 3.91 -0.74 14.43
N LEU A 5 3.48 -1.99 14.60
CA LEU A 5 3.95 -3.12 13.80
C LEU A 5 3.48 -2.99 12.35
N VAL A 6 2.21 -2.63 12.15
CA VAL A 6 1.63 -2.42 10.81
C VAL A 6 2.28 -1.23 10.11
N LEU A 7 2.57 -0.15 10.85
CA LEU A 7 3.34 0.98 10.32
C LEU A 7 4.78 0.57 9.98
N GLY A 8 5.44 -0.21 10.84
CA GLY A 8 6.77 -0.76 10.58
C GLY A 8 6.81 -1.62 9.32
N LEU A 9 5.79 -2.46 9.11
CA LEU A 9 5.61 -3.25 7.89
C LEU A 9 5.50 -2.35 6.66
N LEU A 10 4.68 -1.30 6.71
CA LEU A 10 4.55 -0.34 5.60
C LEU A 10 5.91 0.27 5.24
N LEU A 11 6.64 0.76 6.24
CA LEU A 11 7.94 1.39 6.04
C LEU A 11 8.97 0.40 5.49
N ALA A 12 8.93 -0.87 5.93
CA ALA A 12 9.78 -1.91 5.38
C ALA A 12 9.48 -2.20 3.90
N LEU A 13 8.20 -2.34 3.54
CA LEU A 13 7.77 -2.59 2.15
C LEU A 13 8.15 -1.42 1.23
N LEU A 14 7.98 -0.18 1.68
CA LEU A 14 8.43 0.99 0.94
C LEU A 14 9.96 1.08 0.87
N GLY A 15 10.67 0.74 1.95
CA GLY A 15 12.13 0.79 2.03
C GLY A 15 12.83 -0.17 1.07
N ILE A 16 12.23 -1.32 0.78
CA ILE A 16 12.75 -2.27 -0.24
C ILE A 16 12.38 -1.87 -1.68
N GLY A 17 11.67 -0.76 -1.88
CA GLY A 17 11.28 -0.26 -3.20
C GLY A 17 10.04 -0.93 -3.79
N LEU A 18 9.23 -1.63 -2.98
CA LEU A 18 7.99 -2.23 -3.46
C LEU A 18 7.00 -1.11 -3.87
N PRO A 19 6.34 -1.21 -5.04
CA PRO A 19 5.43 -0.16 -5.49
C PRO A 19 4.34 0.12 -4.44
N VAL A 20 3.95 1.39 -4.32
CA VAL A 20 3.07 1.88 -3.24
C VAL A 20 1.76 1.10 -3.16
N ALA A 21 1.18 0.69 -4.30
CA ALA A 21 -0.03 -0.11 -4.33
C ALA A 21 0.13 -1.49 -3.65
N TRP A 22 1.27 -2.15 -3.85
CA TRP A 22 1.57 -3.45 -3.24
C TRP A 22 1.91 -3.32 -1.76
N SER A 23 2.65 -2.27 -1.40
CA SER A 23 2.94 -1.92 0.00
C SER A 23 1.65 -1.67 0.78
N PHE A 24 0.69 -0.98 0.15
CA PHE A 24 -0.63 -0.74 0.70
C PHE A 24 -1.46 -2.03 0.84
N ALA A 25 -1.47 -2.89 -0.17
CA ALA A 25 -2.18 -4.17 -0.12
C ALA A 25 -1.67 -5.06 1.02
N GLY A 26 -0.35 -5.12 1.23
CA GLY A 26 0.26 -5.86 2.33
C GLY A 26 -0.20 -5.36 3.71
N VAL A 27 -0.33 -4.04 3.88
CA VAL A 27 -0.85 -3.43 5.10
C VAL A 27 -2.32 -3.75 5.33
N VAL A 28 -3.15 -3.68 4.28
CA VAL A 28 -4.57 -4.06 4.38
C VAL A 28 -4.72 -5.52 4.78
N ALA A 29 -3.94 -6.42 4.19
CA ALA A 29 -3.94 -7.83 4.55
C ALA A 29 -3.54 -8.05 6.03
N ALA A 30 -2.51 -7.34 6.50
CA ALA A 30 -2.09 -7.42 7.90
C ALA A 30 -3.17 -6.88 8.86
N LEU A 31 -3.84 -5.78 8.51
CA LEU A 31 -4.94 -5.22 9.30
C LEU A 31 -6.16 -6.15 9.32
N ALA A 32 -6.51 -6.74 8.18
CA ALA A 32 -7.59 -7.72 8.09
C ALA A 32 -7.29 -8.94 8.95
N TRP A 33 -6.04 -9.41 8.97
CA TRP A 33 -5.64 -10.55 9.79
C TRP A 33 -5.65 -10.23 11.29
N ILE A 34 -5.06 -9.11 11.71
CA ILE A 34 -4.86 -8.79 13.13
C ILE A 34 -6.17 -8.32 13.78
N TYR A 35 -6.97 -7.53 13.04
CA TYR A 35 -8.15 -6.87 13.58
C TYR A 35 -9.48 -7.42 13.07
N ASP A 36 -9.47 -8.53 12.32
CA ASP A 36 -10.64 -9.08 11.60
C ASP A 36 -11.38 -7.99 10.80
N ALA A 37 -10.60 -7.06 10.25
CA ALA A 37 -11.12 -5.84 9.68
C ALA A 37 -11.78 -6.12 8.33
N ASN A 38 -12.96 -5.53 8.12
CA ASN A 38 -13.74 -5.75 6.91
C ASN A 38 -12.99 -5.22 5.67
N LEU A 39 -12.63 -6.12 4.76
CA LEU A 39 -11.91 -5.80 3.54
C LEU A 39 -12.66 -4.78 2.67
N ASN A 40 -14.00 -4.82 2.64
CA ASN A 40 -14.79 -3.89 1.83
C ASN A 40 -14.60 -2.44 2.30
N THR A 41 -14.50 -2.20 3.61
CA THR A 41 -14.31 -0.84 4.14
C THR A 41 -12.85 -0.39 4.00
N LEU A 42 -11.90 -1.28 4.29
CA LEU A 42 -10.47 -0.99 4.19
C LEU A 42 -10.01 -0.77 2.75
N MET A 43 -10.49 -1.58 1.79
CA MET A 43 -10.17 -1.41 0.38
C MET A 43 -10.79 -0.13 -0.19
N LEU A 44 -12.00 0.27 0.24
CA LEU A 44 -12.60 1.53 -0.18
C LEU A 44 -11.88 2.76 0.38
N GLN A 45 -11.48 2.73 1.66
CA GLN A 45 -10.66 3.80 2.25
C GLN A 45 -9.29 3.86 1.59
N GLY A 46 -8.67 2.71 1.39
CA GLY A 46 -7.40 2.56 0.69
C GLY A 46 -7.42 3.04 -0.74
N PHE A 47 -8.44 2.65 -1.50
CA PHE A 47 -8.65 3.10 -2.87
C PHE A 47 -8.80 4.62 -2.92
N ARG A 48 -9.52 5.24 -2.00
CA ARG A 48 -9.61 6.71 -1.94
C ARG A 48 -8.26 7.36 -1.64
N SER A 49 -7.45 6.77 -0.76
CA SER A 49 -6.10 7.26 -0.48
C SER A 49 -5.11 7.05 -1.64
N LEU A 50 -5.26 5.97 -2.41
CA LEU A 50 -4.42 5.62 -3.56
C LEU A 50 -4.89 6.25 -4.88
N ASN A 51 -6.16 6.65 -5.00
CA ASN A 51 -6.72 7.36 -6.15
C ASN A 51 -6.27 8.84 -6.17
N SER A 52 -5.00 9.05 -5.82
CA SER A 52 -4.23 10.25 -6.15
C SER A 52 -3.46 9.93 -7.43
N VAL A 53 -3.75 10.67 -8.49
CA VAL A 53 -3.11 10.51 -9.81
C VAL A 53 -1.59 10.44 -9.69
N ILE A 54 -0.99 11.18 -8.76
CA ILE A 54 0.46 11.25 -8.54
C ILE A 54 1.05 9.93 -8.01
N LEU A 55 0.38 9.29 -7.04
CA LEU A 55 0.88 8.06 -6.40
C LEU A 55 0.79 6.85 -7.32
N LEU A 56 -0.12 6.89 -8.30
CA LEU A 56 -0.21 5.90 -9.38
C LEU A 56 0.73 6.26 -10.54
N ALA A 57 0.81 7.53 -10.93
CA ALA A 57 1.60 7.97 -12.07
C ALA A 57 3.11 7.83 -11.84
N LEU A 58 3.64 8.07 -10.64
CA LEU A 58 5.08 8.00 -10.38
C LEU A 58 5.66 6.58 -10.55
N PRO A 59 5.08 5.51 -9.96
CA PRO A 59 5.55 4.15 -10.21
C PRO A 59 5.33 3.70 -11.65
N LEU A 60 4.18 4.05 -12.25
CA LEU A 60 3.90 3.71 -13.65
C LEU A 60 4.86 4.42 -14.61
N PHE A 61 5.26 5.66 -14.31
CA PHE A 61 6.28 6.40 -15.05
C PHE A 61 7.66 5.72 -14.93
N ILE A 62 8.05 5.27 -13.74
CA ILE A 62 9.31 4.53 -13.54
C ILE A 62 9.29 3.19 -14.29
N LEU A 63 8.17 2.45 -14.22
CA LEU A 63 8.00 1.17 -14.94
C LEU A 63 8.00 1.38 -16.46
N ALA A 64 7.35 2.44 -16.95
CA ALA A 64 7.37 2.80 -18.37
C ALA A 64 8.77 3.26 -18.82
N GLY A 65 9.51 3.98 -17.97
CA GLY A 65 10.89 4.39 -18.22
C GLY A 65 11.89 3.23 -18.26
N TYR A 66 11.64 2.14 -17.52
CA TYR A 66 12.42 0.88 -17.63
C TYR A 66 12.15 0.09 -18.91
N LEU A 67 11.06 0.38 -19.62
CA LEU A 67 10.69 -0.24 -20.90
C LEU A 67 11.27 0.49 -22.13
N MET A 68 11.78 1.71 -21.97
CA MET A 68 12.50 2.48 -23.00
C MET A 68 14.00 2.21 -22.94
#